data_AF-A0A520CPR4-F1
#
_entry.id   AF-A0A520CPR4-F1
#
_cell.length_a   1.000
_cell.length_b   1.000
_cell.length_c   1.000
_cell.angle_alpha   90.00
_cell.angle_beta   90.00
_cell.angle_gamma   90.00
#
_symmetry.space_group_name_H-M   'P 1'
#
loop_
_entity.id
_entity.type
_entity.pdbx_description
1 polymer ?
#
loop_
_entity_poly.entity_id
_entity_poly.type
_entity_poly.pdbx_seq_one_letter_code
_entity_poly.pdbx_strand_id
1 'polypeptide(L)'
;MKSLTNILSLFLLTSLSLSAQNIDANTYDAKTGERYITTRNYKGNKLELNHTVSSSGALYFAAGYQSGKSGEKISETYFIDLYIVHNDRRLGCMKEYTSTATLILADGTEMECFQISETDCNNVAFKAAFALKVRGGSDKTTMEENFKKLMTTEIVEIKIKTTEKIEKFKIKQREREYLKNHFILIDKTIKAKPNNP
;
A
#
# COMPACT_ATOMS: atom_id res chain seq x y z
N MET A 1 44.67 -21.50 -14.54
CA MET A 1 44.08 -20.42 -13.70
C MET A 1 42.88 -19.74 -14.39
N LYS A 2 41.83 -20.48 -14.79
CA LYS A 2 40.62 -19.89 -15.43
C LYS A 2 39.29 -20.32 -14.78
N SER A 3 39.35 -21.09 -13.69
CA SER A 3 38.16 -21.69 -13.06
C SER A 3 37.70 -21.02 -11.77
N LEU A 4 38.51 -20.14 -11.16
CA LEU A 4 38.12 -19.48 -9.90
C LEU A 4 37.23 -18.25 -10.09
N THR A 5 37.24 -17.62 -11.26
CA THR A 5 36.50 -16.37 -11.51
C THR A 5 35.00 -16.59 -11.68
N ASN A 6 34.55 -17.77 -12.12
CA ASN A 6 33.12 -18.05 -12.34
C ASN A 6 32.36 -18.45 -11.07
N ILE A 7 33.04 -18.87 -10.01
CA ILE A 7 32.38 -19.25 -8.74
C ILE A 7 32.04 -17.99 -7.91
N LEU A 8 32.86 -16.94 -8.02
CA LEU A 8 32.60 -15.68 -7.30
C LEU A 8 31.37 -14.94 -7.86
N SER A 9 31.11 -15.02 -9.17
CA SER A 9 29.93 -14.42 -9.81
C SER A 9 28.61 -15.10 -9.45
N LEU A 10 28.64 -16.40 -9.11
CA LEU A 10 27.43 -17.15 -8.74
C LEU A 10 26.99 -16.87 -7.29
N PHE A 11 27.93 -16.53 -6.39
CA PHE A 11 27.64 -16.15 -5.00
C PHE A 11 27.16 -14.68 -4.84
N LEU A 12 27.39 -13.83 -5.85
CA LEU A 12 26.90 -12.45 -5.88
C LEU A 12 25.45 -12.32 -6.36
N LEU A 13 24.86 -13.39 -6.90
CA LEU A 13 23.48 -13.38 -7.43
C LEU A 13 22.43 -13.90 -6.44
N THR A 14 22.83 -14.46 -5.29
CA THR A 14 21.89 -15.12 -4.35
C THR A 14 21.53 -14.27 -3.12
N SER A 15 22.12 -13.08 -2.93
CA SER A 15 21.84 -12.24 -1.75
C SER A 15 20.74 -11.18 -1.95
N LEU A 16 20.16 -11.10 -3.15
CA LEU A 16 18.93 -10.34 -3.38
C LEU A 16 17.74 -11.29 -3.32
N SER A 17 17.56 -11.98 -2.19
CA SER A 17 16.22 -12.42 -1.80
C SER A 17 15.40 -11.16 -1.53
N LEU A 18 14.95 -10.51 -2.62
CA LEU A 18 13.85 -9.56 -2.61
C LEU A 18 12.79 -10.19 -1.73
N SER A 19 12.45 -9.54 -0.62
CA SER A 19 11.28 -9.94 0.15
C SER A 19 10.09 -9.84 -0.79
N ALA A 20 9.70 -10.98 -1.35
CA ALA A 20 8.64 -11.03 -2.34
C ALA A 20 7.37 -10.54 -1.66
N GLN A 21 6.73 -9.55 -2.29
CA GLN A 21 5.45 -9.09 -1.83
C GLN A 21 4.42 -10.22 -2.01
N ASN A 22 3.55 -10.40 -1.01
CA ASN A 22 2.51 -11.42 -1.05
C ASN A 22 1.13 -10.77 -1.12
N ILE A 23 0.20 -11.47 -1.76
CA ILE A 23 -1.23 -11.19 -1.68
C ILE A 23 -1.75 -11.74 -0.36
N ASP A 24 -2.46 -10.91 0.40
CA ASP A 24 -3.09 -11.29 1.66
C ASP A 24 -4.55 -11.72 1.43
N ALA A 25 -5.26 -11.00 0.56
CA ALA A 25 -6.58 -11.38 0.11
C ALA A 25 -6.71 -11.18 -1.41
N ASN A 26 -7.38 -12.11 -2.09
CA ASN A 26 -7.84 -12.00 -3.48
C ASN A 26 -9.15 -12.77 -3.58
N THR A 27 -10.24 -12.10 -3.25
CA THR A 27 -11.58 -12.67 -3.26
C THR A 27 -12.34 -12.20 -4.48
N TYR A 28 -13.20 -13.07 -5.01
CA TYR A 28 -14.10 -12.76 -6.10
C TYR A 28 -15.47 -13.37 -5.82
N ASP A 29 -16.51 -12.55 -5.81
CA ASP A 29 -17.91 -13.01 -5.74
C ASP A 29 -18.51 -12.98 -7.15
N ALA A 30 -18.75 -14.16 -7.71
CA ALA A 30 -19.33 -14.30 -9.04
C ALA A 30 -20.77 -13.75 -9.15
N LYS A 31 -21.51 -13.67 -8.03
CA LYS A 31 -22.91 -13.17 -8.02
C LYS A 31 -22.96 -11.66 -8.13
N THR A 32 -22.12 -10.96 -7.39
CA THR A 32 -22.07 -9.49 -7.37
C THR A 32 -21.05 -8.92 -8.37
N GLY A 33 -20.14 -9.77 -8.87
CA GLY A 33 -18.99 -9.36 -9.65
C GLY A 33 -17.94 -8.60 -8.82
N GLU A 34 -18.06 -8.62 -7.49
CA GLU A 34 -17.14 -7.93 -6.60
C GLU A 34 -15.80 -8.64 -6.54
N ARG A 35 -14.73 -7.86 -6.59
CA ARG A 35 -13.37 -8.35 -6.42
C ARG A 35 -12.66 -7.50 -5.39
N TYR A 36 -11.95 -8.14 -4.47
CA TYR A 36 -11.12 -7.45 -3.49
C TYR A 36 -9.74 -8.09 -3.46
N ILE A 37 -8.72 -7.28 -3.69
CA ILE A 37 -7.31 -7.67 -3.70
C ILE A 37 -6.57 -6.78 -2.73
N THR A 38 -5.83 -7.34 -1.80
CA THR A 38 -4.90 -6.59 -0.95
C THR A 38 -3.59 -7.32 -0.79
N THR A 39 -2.53 -6.56 -0.70
CA THR A 39 -1.18 -7.08 -0.41
C THR A 39 -0.96 -7.17 1.10
N ARG A 40 -0.08 -8.06 1.52
CA ARG A 40 0.30 -8.17 2.94
C ARG A 40 1.10 -6.96 3.38
N ASN A 41 0.73 -6.36 4.51
CA ASN A 41 1.36 -5.14 5.01
C ASN A 41 2.71 -5.32 5.73
N TYR A 42 3.20 -6.55 5.90
CA TYR A 42 4.50 -6.87 6.52
C TYR A 42 5.24 -8.00 5.79
N LYS A 43 6.56 -8.06 6.02
CA LYS A 43 7.43 -9.10 5.47
C LYS A 43 7.36 -10.38 6.31
N GLY A 44 7.43 -11.55 5.67
CA GLY A 44 7.45 -12.84 6.37
C GLY A 44 6.08 -13.30 6.89
N ASN A 45 6.10 -14.06 7.99
CA ASN A 45 4.94 -14.80 8.51
C ASN A 45 4.22 -14.11 9.67
N LYS A 46 4.83 -13.10 10.29
CA LYS A 46 4.25 -12.35 11.39
C LYS A 46 4.65 -10.87 11.34
N LEU A 47 3.79 -10.02 11.89
CA LEU A 47 4.05 -8.60 12.03
C LEU A 47 5.12 -8.39 13.12
N GLU A 48 6.25 -7.76 12.75
CA GLU A 48 7.34 -7.42 13.65
C GLU A 48 7.71 -5.94 13.48
N LEU A 49 8.16 -5.28 14.55
CA LEU A 49 8.49 -3.85 14.56
C LEU A 49 9.54 -3.46 13.50
N ASN A 50 10.50 -4.34 13.25
CA ASN A 50 11.56 -4.16 12.25
C ASN A 50 11.04 -4.12 10.80
N HIS A 51 9.83 -4.63 10.54
CA HIS A 51 9.16 -4.62 9.22
C HIS A 51 8.54 -3.27 8.87
N THR A 52 8.59 -2.29 9.78
CA THR A 52 8.10 -0.94 9.46
C THR A 52 8.84 -0.34 8.26
N VAL A 53 8.08 0.32 7.39
CA VAL A 53 8.58 0.99 6.20
C VAL A 53 9.12 2.39 6.49
N SER A 54 8.79 2.96 7.67
CA SER A 54 9.16 4.33 8.03
C SER A 54 10.44 4.38 8.88
N SER A 55 11.26 5.41 8.65
CA SER A 55 12.38 5.77 9.53
C SER A 55 11.95 6.58 10.77
N SER A 56 10.69 7.01 10.84
CA SER A 56 10.12 7.81 11.92
C SER A 56 8.79 7.21 12.36
N GLY A 57 8.83 6.32 13.35
CA GLY A 57 7.65 5.60 13.85
C GLY A 57 7.41 4.26 13.17
N ALA A 58 6.35 3.58 13.58
CA ALA A 58 5.99 2.25 13.12
C ALA A 58 4.79 2.31 12.16
N LEU A 59 5.11 2.44 10.87
CA LEU A 59 4.18 2.41 9.75
C LEU A 59 4.36 1.11 8.95
N TYR A 60 3.25 0.46 8.62
CA TYR A 60 3.19 -0.70 7.74
C TYR A 60 2.23 -0.41 6.60
N PHE A 61 2.56 -0.91 5.42
CA PHE A 61 1.97 -0.47 4.17
C PHE A 61 1.46 -1.65 3.37
N ALA A 62 0.22 -1.56 2.90
CA ALA A 62 -0.33 -2.40 1.85
C ALA A 62 -0.93 -1.55 0.74
N ALA A 63 -0.92 -2.07 -0.48
CA ALA A 63 -1.74 -1.59 -1.59
C ALA A 63 -2.89 -2.57 -1.82
N GLY A 64 -4.00 -2.05 -2.34
CA GLY A 64 -5.15 -2.85 -2.69
C GLY A 64 -5.97 -2.28 -3.85
N TYR A 65 -6.88 -3.14 -4.31
CA TYR A 65 -7.83 -2.88 -5.37
C TYR A 65 -9.17 -3.50 -4.97
N GLN A 66 -10.24 -2.75 -5.18
CA GLN A 66 -11.59 -3.25 -5.07
C GLN A 66 -12.36 -2.90 -6.33
N SER A 67 -13.17 -3.82 -6.82
CA SER A 67 -14.19 -3.52 -7.81
C SER A 67 -15.51 -4.18 -7.50
N GLY A 68 -16.56 -3.64 -8.09
CA GLY A 68 -17.92 -4.14 -7.96
C GLY A 68 -18.77 -3.69 -9.14
N LYS A 69 -19.90 -4.36 -9.33
CA LYS A 69 -20.85 -4.05 -10.41
C LYS A 69 -22.19 -3.67 -9.82
N SER A 70 -22.68 -2.49 -10.20
CA SER A 70 -24.05 -2.05 -9.89
C SER A 70 -24.77 -1.74 -11.19
N GLY A 71 -25.67 -2.65 -11.60
CA GLY A 71 -26.29 -2.63 -12.93
C GLY A 71 -25.23 -2.78 -14.03
N GLU A 72 -25.15 -1.82 -14.95
CA GLU A 72 -24.14 -1.81 -16.01
C GLU A 72 -22.84 -1.08 -15.61
N LYS A 73 -22.82 -0.40 -14.46
CA LYS A 73 -21.66 0.39 -14.02
C LYS A 73 -20.70 -0.47 -13.22
N ILE A 74 -19.44 -0.48 -13.66
CA ILE A 74 -18.32 -1.04 -12.89
C ILE A 74 -17.72 0.09 -12.05
N SER A 75 -17.65 -0.11 -10.75
CA SER A 75 -16.91 0.76 -9.83
C SER A 75 -15.57 0.09 -9.52
N GLU A 76 -14.50 0.87 -9.56
CA GLU A 76 -13.15 0.41 -9.22
C GLU A 76 -12.51 1.42 -8.27
N THR A 77 -11.84 0.92 -7.25
CA THR A 77 -11.14 1.71 -6.24
C THR A 77 -9.75 1.14 -6.06
N TYR A 78 -8.75 1.96 -6.34
CA TYR A 78 -7.36 1.68 -5.99
C TYR A 78 -7.06 2.40 -4.68
N PHE A 79 -6.43 1.69 -3.73
CA PHE A 79 -6.23 2.23 -2.40
C PHE A 79 -4.89 1.78 -1.78
N ILE A 80 -4.48 2.51 -0.75
CA ILE A 80 -3.46 2.09 0.20
C ILE A 80 -4.13 1.74 1.51
N ASP A 81 -3.61 0.76 2.23
CA ASP A 81 -4.04 0.36 3.56
C ASP A 81 -2.84 0.53 4.50
N LEU A 82 -3.00 1.40 5.50
CA LEU A 82 -1.94 1.80 6.41
C LEU A 82 -2.26 1.27 7.80
N TYR A 83 -1.30 0.56 8.38
CA TYR A 83 -1.32 0.19 9.79
C TYR A 83 -0.24 0.99 10.51
N ILE A 84 -0.66 1.84 11.45
CA ILE A 84 0.21 2.76 12.17
C ILE A 84 0.16 2.39 13.64
N VAL A 85 1.30 1.99 14.20
CA VAL A 85 1.45 1.78 15.64
C VAL A 85 1.89 3.09 16.26
N HIS A 86 1.10 3.59 17.20
CA HIS A 86 1.34 4.84 17.92
C HIS A 86 1.21 4.63 19.43
N ASN A 87 2.17 5.16 20.19
CA ASN A 87 2.05 5.22 21.65
C ASN A 87 1.43 6.55 22.13
N ASP A 88 1.07 7.44 21.21
CA ASP A 88 0.46 8.73 21.53
C ASP A 88 -1.06 8.61 21.50
N ARG A 89 -1.72 8.69 22.65
CA ARG A 89 -3.20 8.66 22.77
C ARG A 89 -3.85 9.86 22.07
N ARG A 90 -3.10 10.93 21.76
CA ARG A 90 -3.55 12.12 21.02
C ARG A 90 -3.57 11.93 19.50
N LEU A 91 -3.04 10.83 18.98
CA LEU A 91 -3.33 10.50 17.58
C LEU A 91 -4.81 10.20 17.37
N GLY A 92 -5.51 9.83 18.45
CA GLY A 92 -6.93 9.54 18.45
C GLY A 92 -7.28 8.39 17.49
N CYS A 93 -8.57 8.10 17.40
CA CYS A 93 -9.09 7.30 16.30
C CYS A 93 -9.43 8.26 15.16
N MET A 94 -8.90 8.00 13.96
CA MET A 94 -9.28 8.75 12.78
C MET A 94 -10.79 8.59 12.56
N LYS A 95 -11.53 9.71 12.54
CA LYS A 95 -12.94 9.67 12.18
C LYS A 95 -13.05 9.39 10.69
N GLU A 96 -13.96 8.51 10.32
CA GLU A 96 -14.21 8.16 8.92
C GLU A 96 -14.39 9.43 8.07
N TYR A 97 -13.82 9.43 6.86
CA TYR A 97 -13.93 10.52 5.88
C TYR A 97 -13.36 11.88 6.32
N THR A 98 -12.68 11.96 7.47
CA THR A 98 -12.10 13.23 7.96
C THR A 98 -10.59 13.28 7.79
N SER A 99 -9.94 12.12 7.71
CA SER A 99 -8.50 12.04 7.58
C SER A 99 -8.08 11.88 6.12
N THR A 100 -6.94 12.45 5.79
CA THR A 100 -6.32 12.28 4.47
C THR A 100 -4.90 11.77 4.63
N ALA A 101 -4.47 10.97 3.65
CA ALA A 101 -3.07 10.62 3.50
C ALA A 101 -2.52 11.37 2.28
N THR A 102 -1.34 11.96 2.39
CA THR A 102 -0.62 12.56 1.26
C THR A 102 0.65 11.77 1.02
N LEU A 103 0.78 11.17 -0.16
CA LEU A 103 2.00 10.50 -0.60
C LEU A 103 2.90 11.53 -1.29
N ILE A 104 4.14 11.63 -0.83
CA ILE A 104 5.16 12.45 -1.48
C ILE A 104 6.07 11.52 -2.23
N LEU A 105 6.22 11.80 -3.52
CA LEU A 105 7.00 10.97 -4.42
C LEU A 105 8.40 11.53 -4.64
N ALA A 106 9.31 10.67 -5.10
CA ALA A 106 10.70 11.05 -5.37
C ALA A 106 10.85 12.13 -6.44
N ASP A 107 9.87 12.28 -7.33
CA ASP A 107 9.81 13.33 -8.36
C ASP A 107 9.21 14.66 -7.86
N GLY A 108 8.87 14.75 -6.56
CA GLY A 108 8.27 15.93 -5.94
C GLY A 108 6.74 15.99 -6.04
N THR A 109 6.09 15.03 -6.70
CA THR A 109 4.62 14.97 -6.76
C THR A 109 4.04 14.70 -5.38
N GLU A 110 2.98 15.42 -5.03
CA GLU A 110 2.13 15.13 -3.87
C GLU A 110 0.80 14.52 -4.34
N MET A 111 0.45 13.34 -3.84
CA MET A 111 -0.82 12.67 -4.12
C MET A 111 -1.66 12.61 -2.85
N GLU A 112 -2.75 13.36 -2.82
CA GLU A 112 -3.73 13.26 -1.74
C GLU A 112 -4.65 12.04 -1.95
N CYS A 113 -4.83 11.30 -0.87
CA CYS A 113 -5.62 10.08 -0.77
C CYS A 113 -6.68 10.26 0.33
N PHE A 114 -7.90 9.87 0.01
CA PHE A 114 -9.07 10.05 0.89
C PHE A 114 -9.41 8.76 1.64
N GLN A 115 -9.67 8.86 2.94
CA GLN A 115 -10.04 7.71 3.75
C GLN A 115 -11.36 7.09 3.28
N ILE A 116 -11.39 5.78 3.07
CA ILE A 116 -12.56 5.01 2.57
C ILE A 116 -12.98 3.87 3.50
N SER A 117 -12.31 3.69 4.63
CA SER A 117 -12.71 2.70 5.64
C SER A 117 -12.90 3.35 6.99
N GLU A 118 -13.74 2.74 7.80
CA GLU A 118 -13.68 2.92 9.25
C GLU A 118 -12.26 2.66 9.74
N THR A 119 -11.86 3.39 10.77
CA THR A 119 -10.56 3.19 11.39
C THR A 119 -10.70 2.11 12.46
N ASP A 120 -10.10 0.95 12.22
CA ASP A 120 -9.90 -0.03 13.29
C ASP A 120 -8.84 0.54 14.22
N CYS A 121 -9.29 0.99 15.39
CA CYS A 121 -8.51 1.79 16.30
C CYS A 121 -8.48 1.13 17.67
N ASN A 122 -7.27 0.96 18.19
CA ASN A 122 -7.05 0.59 19.57
C ASN A 122 -6.09 1.61 20.21
N ASN A 123 -5.81 1.42 21.50
CA ASN A 123 -4.98 2.37 22.27
C ASN A 123 -3.53 2.49 21.76
N VAL A 124 -3.07 1.60 20.89
CA VAL A 124 -1.67 1.48 20.46
C VAL A 124 -1.47 1.51 18.95
N ALA A 125 -2.55 1.45 18.17
CA ALA A 125 -2.49 1.40 16.72
C ALA A 125 -3.82 1.77 16.09
N PHE A 126 -3.74 2.27 14.86
CA PHE A 126 -4.89 2.36 13.99
C PHE A 126 -4.60 1.80 12.60
N LYS A 127 -5.65 1.29 11.96
CA LYS A 127 -5.66 0.81 10.59
C LYS A 127 -6.67 1.60 9.76
N ALA A 128 -6.28 2.07 8.58
CA ALA A 128 -7.24 2.68 7.65
C ALA A 128 -6.81 2.55 6.19
N ALA A 129 -7.82 2.41 5.33
CA ALA A 129 -7.66 2.44 3.88
C ALA A 129 -7.93 3.84 3.32
N PHE A 130 -7.11 4.26 2.36
CA PHE A 130 -7.20 5.53 1.66
C PHE A 130 -7.23 5.29 0.15
N ALA A 131 -8.31 5.72 -0.52
CA ALA A 131 -8.39 5.68 -1.97
C ALA A 131 -7.40 6.66 -2.59
N LEU A 132 -6.82 6.29 -3.74
CA LEU A 132 -5.84 7.07 -4.49
C LEU A 132 -6.46 8.27 -5.24
N LYS A 133 -7.28 9.04 -4.54
CA LYS A 133 -7.97 10.23 -5.04
C LYS A 133 -8.23 11.22 -3.90
N VAL A 134 -8.42 12.48 -4.30
CA VAL A 134 -8.93 13.54 -3.43
C VAL A 134 -10.39 13.32 -3.05
N ARG A 135 -10.82 13.92 -1.94
CA ARG A 135 -12.23 13.92 -1.52
C ARG A 135 -13.11 14.57 -2.60
N GLY A 136 -14.22 13.93 -2.92
CA GLY A 136 -15.15 14.42 -3.96
C GLY A 136 -14.68 14.19 -5.40
N GLY A 137 -13.43 13.72 -5.61
CA GLY A 137 -13.02 13.18 -6.90
C GLY A 137 -13.82 11.93 -7.22
N SER A 138 -14.49 11.88 -8.35
CA SER A 138 -15.27 10.71 -8.80
C SER A 138 -14.52 9.85 -9.82
N ASP A 139 -13.40 10.34 -10.34
CA ASP A 139 -12.94 9.87 -11.64
C ASP A 139 -11.98 8.70 -11.47
N LYS A 140 -12.46 7.51 -11.85
CA LYS A 140 -11.67 6.27 -11.95
C LYS A 140 -10.31 6.53 -12.62
N THR A 141 -10.30 7.34 -13.67
CA THR A 141 -9.10 7.71 -14.43
C THR A 141 -7.99 8.25 -13.52
N THR A 142 -8.31 9.17 -12.60
CA THR A 142 -7.32 9.74 -11.68
C THR A 142 -6.75 8.69 -10.73
N MET A 143 -7.61 7.80 -10.19
CA MET A 143 -7.12 6.72 -9.33
C MET A 143 -6.21 5.76 -10.10
N GLU A 144 -6.56 5.43 -11.34
CA GLU A 144 -5.76 4.55 -12.19
C GLU A 144 -4.42 5.19 -12.60
N GLU A 145 -4.41 6.48 -12.91
CA GLU A 145 -3.20 7.25 -13.19
C GLU A 145 -2.27 7.31 -11.98
N ASN A 146 -2.81 7.63 -10.80
CA ASN A 146 -2.07 7.62 -9.54
C ASN A 146 -1.51 6.23 -9.26
N PHE A 147 -2.33 5.19 -9.39
CA PHE A 147 -1.91 3.79 -9.22
C PHE A 147 -0.76 3.43 -10.18
N LYS A 148 -0.87 3.78 -11.46
CA LYS A 148 0.18 3.54 -12.47
C LYS A 148 1.48 4.27 -12.12
N LYS A 149 1.38 5.52 -11.66
CA LYS A 149 2.55 6.29 -11.24
C LYS A 149 3.23 5.68 -10.01
N LEU A 150 2.48 5.11 -9.08
CA LEU A 150 3.03 4.41 -7.91
C LEU A 150 3.73 3.08 -8.24
N MET A 151 3.56 2.55 -9.45
CA MET A 151 4.37 1.42 -9.96
C MET A 151 5.75 1.83 -10.49
N THR A 152 5.95 3.12 -10.78
CA THR A 152 7.18 3.62 -11.42
C THR A 152 7.95 4.61 -10.56
N THR A 153 7.25 5.33 -9.67
CA THR A 153 7.83 6.40 -8.86
C THR A 153 7.79 6.03 -7.39
N GLU A 154 8.94 6.15 -6.72
CA GLU A 154 9.08 5.82 -5.30
C GLU A 154 8.30 6.79 -4.40
N ILE A 155 7.66 6.26 -3.35
CA ILE A 155 7.12 7.03 -2.24
C ILE A 155 8.27 7.33 -1.26
N VAL A 156 8.50 8.60 -0.95
CA VAL A 156 9.58 9.05 -0.05
C VAL A 156 9.09 9.49 1.32
N GLU A 157 7.84 9.95 1.42
CA GLU A 157 7.20 10.33 2.67
C GLU A 157 5.68 10.10 2.56
N ILE A 158 5.06 9.70 3.67
CA ILE A 158 3.60 9.65 3.81
C ILE A 158 3.21 10.61 4.93
N LYS A 159 2.40 11.62 4.61
CA LYS A 159 1.81 12.52 5.60
C LYS A 159 0.41 12.04 5.93
N ILE A 160 0.06 11.92 7.20
CA ILE A 160 -1.30 11.58 7.64
C ILE A 160 -1.88 12.78 8.38
N LYS A 161 -2.92 13.38 7.82
CA LYS A 161 -3.67 14.44 8.47
C LYS A 161 -4.82 13.82 9.27
N THR A 162 -4.69 13.88 10.58
CA THR A 162 -5.76 13.54 11.53
C THR A 162 -6.53 14.79 11.93
N THR A 163 -7.56 14.64 12.77
CA THR A 163 -8.29 15.78 13.34
C THR A 163 -7.44 16.63 14.28
N GLU A 164 -6.40 16.06 14.90
CA GLU A 164 -5.58 16.76 15.89
C GLU A 164 -4.28 17.31 15.32
N LYS A 165 -3.65 16.57 14.40
CA LYS A 165 -2.33 16.92 13.86
C LYS A 165 -2.02 16.24 12.52
N ILE A 166 -0.94 16.70 11.91
CA ILE A 166 -0.33 16.05 10.74
C ILE A 166 0.90 15.27 11.21
N GLU A 167 0.86 13.96 11.03
CA GLU A 167 2.02 13.09 11.21
C GLU A 167 2.76 12.89 9.90
N LYS A 168 4.09 12.76 9.98
CA LYS A 168 4.95 12.57 8.81
C LYS A 168 5.79 11.33 8.99
N PHE A 169 5.66 10.41 8.04
CA PHE A 169 6.40 9.15 8.01
C PHE A 169 7.37 9.17 6.84
N LYS A 170 8.65 9.44 7.11
CA LYS A 170 9.69 9.32 6.09
C LYS A 170 9.90 7.85 5.76
N ILE A 171 9.92 7.48 4.48
CA ILE A 171 10.11 6.10 4.05
C ILE A 171 11.61 5.78 3.98
N LYS A 172 12.01 4.66 4.62
CA LYS A 172 13.39 4.16 4.56
C LYS A 172 13.77 3.92 3.10
N GLN A 173 14.97 4.36 2.69
CA GLN A 173 15.43 4.20 1.31
C GLN A 173 15.34 2.75 0.80
N ARG A 174 15.75 1.78 1.63
CA ARG A 174 15.68 0.34 1.30
C ARG A 174 14.26 -0.22 1.14
N GLU A 175 13.24 0.48 1.62
CA GLU A 175 11.84 0.03 1.60
C GLU A 175 11.05 0.68 0.45
N ARG A 176 11.61 1.65 -0.28
CA ARG A 176 10.91 2.35 -1.36
C ARG A 176 10.57 1.42 -2.52
N GLU A 177 11.53 0.60 -2.94
CA GLU A 177 11.31 -0.43 -3.96
C GLU A 177 10.28 -1.47 -3.48
N TYR A 178 10.33 -1.82 -2.19
CA TYR A 178 9.34 -2.70 -1.57
C TYR A 178 7.92 -2.13 -1.71
N LEU A 179 7.70 -0.85 -1.39
CA LEU A 179 6.42 -0.16 -1.59
C LEU A 179 5.95 -0.21 -3.06
N LYS A 180 6.83 0.09 -4.01
CA LYS A 180 6.54 0.02 -5.45
C LYS A 180 6.06 -1.37 -5.89
N ASN A 181 6.68 -2.41 -5.35
CA ASN A 181 6.34 -3.80 -5.65
C ASN A 181 4.94 -4.22 -5.17
N HIS A 182 4.35 -3.54 -4.18
CA HIS A 182 2.94 -3.76 -3.84
C HIS A 182 2.01 -3.42 -5.03
N PHE A 183 2.22 -2.26 -5.66
CA PHE A 183 1.39 -1.82 -6.78
C PHE A 183 1.59 -2.70 -8.01
N ILE A 184 2.82 -3.07 -8.32
CA ILE A 184 3.14 -4.00 -9.42
C ILE A 184 2.46 -5.36 -9.19
N LEU A 185 2.47 -5.87 -7.96
CA LEU A 185 1.81 -7.13 -7.63
C LEU A 185 0.29 -7.04 -7.76
N ILE A 186 -0.32 -5.94 -7.31
CA ILE A 186 -1.76 -5.69 -7.51
C ILE A 186 -2.10 -5.67 -9.01
N ASP A 187 -1.37 -4.91 -9.83
CA ASP A 187 -1.60 -4.83 -11.27
C ASP A 187 -1.52 -6.21 -11.94
N LYS A 188 -0.48 -6.98 -11.62
CA LYS A 188 -0.33 -8.36 -12.09
C LYS A 188 -1.51 -9.23 -11.68
N THR A 189 -1.99 -9.08 -10.46
CA THR A 189 -3.10 -9.89 -9.92
C THR A 189 -4.43 -9.50 -10.56
N ILE A 190 -4.70 -8.20 -10.79
CA ILE A 190 -5.89 -7.71 -11.50
C ILE A 190 -5.93 -8.31 -12.91
N LYS A 191 -4.81 -8.27 -13.64
CA LYS A 191 -4.69 -8.78 -15.02
C LYS A 191 -4.74 -10.30 -15.13
N ALA A 192 -4.40 -11.02 -14.06
CA ALA A 192 -4.60 -12.46 -13.99
C ALA A 192 -6.11 -12.76 -13.94
N LYS A 193 -6.54 -13.83 -14.63
CA LYS A 193 -7.93 -14.32 -14.54
C LYS A 193 -8.27 -14.55 -13.06
N PRO A 194 -9.50 -14.20 -12.61
CA PRO A 194 -9.94 -14.55 -11.27
C PRO A 194 -9.79 -16.06 -11.10
N ASN A 195 -9.00 -16.49 -10.11
CA ASN A 195 -9.06 -17.89 -9.70
C ASN A 195 -10.44 -18.06 -9.06
N ASN A 196 -11.35 -18.73 -9.74
CA ASN A 196 -12.57 -19.23 -9.10
C ASN A 196 -12.13 -20.30 -8.10
N PRO A 197 -12.32 -20.10 -6.78
CA PRO A 197 -12.18 -21.19 -5.83
C PRO A 197 -13.20 -22.31 -6.11
#